data_AF-A0A2V7PQN3-F1
#
_entry.id   AF-A0A2V7PQN3-F1
#
_cell.length_a   1.000
_cell.length_b   1.000
_cell.length_c   1.000
_cell.angle_alpha   90.00
_cell.angle_beta   90.00
_cell.angle_gamma   90.00
#
_symmetry.space_group_name_H-M   'P 1'
#
loop_
_entity.id
_entity.type
_entity.pdbx_description
1 polymer ?
#
loop_
_entity_poly.entity_id
_entity_poly.type
_entity_poly.pdbx_seq_one_letter_code
_entity_poly.pdbx_strand_id
1 'polypeptide(L)'
;MTLGDAAAGGDFELLLPLARGLVGLSLIPHHPVGEDGYFMLLLAPGAAADAPGGALRRDLVAVIDISGSMSGAKIEQAKAALIQLLGSLRTNDRFRLVAFSGGVRRYAEGWTDATTERRRDAATWIRSLEAEGGTNIGGALTEAFAVSPAEQSLGVVVFLTDGQASTGETDPERIAENAEHGRGRFRVFSFGVGDDVNTYLLDRLTERARGTTEYIRPGENIERAVGSLAAKVASPVLTDVTISAGAGVELYDLQPGSMPDLFAGDEMVVLGRYRGAGSTEQSVTVRGRRNGRQEEFTTTFTDRDNNDARYIEQLWAARKAGALSKEIRLRGQTRELMDSLKQLALRYGILTEYTSYLVQEPTIALRGAAESRLMRAPAAAPADQAGAASVNRAAQERSMAEAVVVVDSASFDELRRAHSGINPTQRVGGRLFIMRDGTWTDLGHGDSLRVVTIAPYSDAYFALLKALPDLRDAATLEPAVLVAGRRASIKIGEGGKTSWLPGELERLVREFRG
;
A
#
# COMPACT_ATOMS: atom_id res chain seq x y z
N MET A 1 24.88 6.19 -10.08
CA MET A 1 24.02 6.88 -11.05
C MET A 1 24.78 8.09 -11.55
N THR A 2 25.35 8.04 -12.74
CA THR A 2 25.92 9.24 -13.39
C THR A 2 24.76 10.04 -13.94
N LEU A 3 24.46 11.18 -13.34
CA LEU A 3 23.49 12.17 -13.81
C LEU A 3 24.03 12.81 -15.10
N GLY A 4 23.80 12.14 -16.22
CA GLY A 4 24.30 12.50 -17.54
C GLY A 4 23.25 12.32 -18.61
N ASP A 5 22.01 12.77 -18.36
CA ASP A 5 21.02 12.97 -19.41
C ASP A 5 20.14 14.18 -19.07
N ALA A 6 20.35 15.27 -19.80
CA ALA A 6 19.84 16.61 -19.49
C ALA A 6 18.42 16.89 -20.02
N ALA A 7 17.58 15.85 -20.15
CA ALA A 7 16.22 15.98 -20.72
C ALA A 7 15.09 15.85 -19.68
N ALA A 8 15.38 15.44 -18.45
CA ALA A 8 14.41 15.37 -17.36
C ALA A 8 14.72 16.47 -16.32
N GLY A 9 14.01 17.59 -16.40
CA GLY A 9 13.93 18.55 -15.31
C GLY A 9 12.87 18.13 -14.30
N GLY A 10 13.20 18.18 -13.01
CA GLY A 10 12.30 17.92 -11.89
C GLY A 10 13.02 18.10 -10.56
N ASP A 11 12.27 18.33 -9.48
CA ASP A 11 12.83 18.44 -8.14
C ASP A 11 13.24 17.04 -7.63
N PHE A 12 14.45 16.94 -7.08
CA PHE A 12 15.00 15.71 -6.51
C PHE A 12 15.18 15.89 -5.00
N GLU A 13 14.36 15.19 -4.21
CA GLU A 13 14.48 15.18 -2.76
C GLU A 13 15.17 13.88 -2.32
N LEU A 14 16.35 14.01 -1.69
CA LEU A 14 17.09 12.89 -1.13
C LEU A 14 16.92 12.86 0.39
N LEU A 15 16.21 11.85 0.88
CA LEU A 15 16.04 11.61 2.30
C LEU A 15 17.11 10.62 2.79
N LEU A 16 18.07 11.12 3.57
CA LEU A 16 19.09 10.30 4.23
C LEU A 16 18.77 10.19 5.72
N PRO A 17 18.08 9.13 6.18
CA PRO A 17 17.87 8.93 7.60
C PRO A 17 19.23 8.69 8.27
N LEU A 18 19.72 9.69 9.01
CA LEU A 18 20.94 9.57 9.79
C LEU A 18 20.65 8.79 11.06
N ALA A 19 20.73 7.46 10.98
CA ALA A 19 20.52 6.59 12.13
C ALA A 19 21.72 6.63 13.09
N ARG A 20 21.68 7.50 14.09
CA ARG A 20 22.55 7.38 15.28
C ARG A 20 21.88 6.42 16.25
N GLY A 21 22.36 5.18 16.33
CA GLY A 21 21.86 4.17 17.28
C GLY A 21 21.16 2.99 16.60
N LEU A 22 20.08 2.50 17.21
CA LEU A 22 19.41 1.25 16.82
C LEU A 22 18.38 1.46 15.68
N VAL A 23 17.58 2.52 15.74
CA VAL A 23 16.63 2.91 14.70
C VAL A 23 16.72 4.42 14.51
N GLY A 24 16.88 4.87 13.26
CA GLY A 24 16.73 6.26 12.85
C GLY A 24 15.28 6.56 12.47
N LEU A 25 14.80 7.74 12.87
CA LEU A 25 13.46 8.22 12.55
C LEU A 25 13.56 9.52 11.74
N SER A 26 12.80 9.63 10.66
CA SER A 26 12.58 10.87 9.93
C SER A 26 11.10 11.09 9.72
N LEU A 27 10.57 12.27 10.06
CA LEU A 27 9.15 12.59 9.92
C LEU A 27 8.99 13.85 9.07
N ILE A 28 8.17 13.74 8.03
CA ILE A 28 7.84 14.84 7.13
C ILE A 28 6.34 15.12 7.23
N PRO A 29 5.92 16.26 7.79
CA PRO A 29 4.53 16.67 7.81
C PRO A 29 4.15 17.45 6.55
N HIS A 30 2.87 17.34 6.16
CA HIS A 30 2.23 18.12 5.13
C HIS A 30 0.81 18.49 5.59
N HIS A 31 0.52 19.77 5.78
CA HIS A 31 -0.80 20.23 6.22
C HIS A 31 -1.49 21.09 5.15
N PRO A 32 -2.45 20.52 4.39
CA PRO A 32 -3.26 21.31 3.46
C PRO A 32 -4.17 22.29 4.20
N VAL A 33 -4.33 23.49 3.65
CA VAL A 33 -5.20 24.52 4.22
C VAL A 33 -6.64 24.01 4.32
N GLY A 34 -7.20 24.03 5.54
CA GLY A 34 -8.60 23.69 5.80
C GLY A 34 -8.89 22.19 5.96
N GLU A 35 -7.86 21.35 6.04
CA GLU A 35 -7.98 19.90 6.25
C GLU A 35 -7.03 19.43 7.35
N ASP A 36 -7.29 18.26 7.93
CA ASP A 36 -6.31 17.61 8.82
C ASP A 36 -5.02 17.26 8.05
N GLY A 37 -3.89 17.34 8.74
CA GLY A 37 -2.57 17.12 8.16
C GLY A 37 -2.25 15.66 7.83
N TYR A 38 -1.22 15.48 7.00
CA TYR A 38 -0.66 14.20 6.56
C TYR A 38 0.78 14.11 7.00
N PHE A 39 1.28 12.91 7.26
CA PHE A 39 2.68 12.72 7.57
C PHE A 39 3.24 11.47 6.90
N MET A 40 4.54 11.53 6.61
CA MET A 40 5.37 10.37 6.27
C MET A 40 6.41 10.20 7.37
N LEU A 41 6.42 9.03 8.01
CA LEU A 41 7.43 8.62 8.98
C LEU A 41 8.27 7.50 8.37
N LEU A 42 9.56 7.73 8.27
CA LEU A 42 10.55 6.74 7.84
C LEU A 42 11.25 6.19 9.09
N LEU A 43 11.29 4.86 9.19
CA LEU A 43 12.04 4.13 10.20
C LEU A 43 13.09 3.29 9.49
N ALA A 44 14.37 3.56 9.77
CA ALA A 44 15.48 2.83 9.19
C ALA A 44 16.36 2.24 10.32
N PRO A 45 16.70 0.94 10.28
CA PRO A 45 17.68 0.36 11.19
C PRO A 45 19.01 1.10 11.11
N GLY A 46 19.60 1.42 12.26
CA GLY A 46 20.95 1.98 12.34
C GLY A 46 22.04 0.92 12.39
N ALA A 47 23.30 1.33 12.22
CA ALA A 47 24.45 0.41 12.21
C ALA A 47 24.59 -0.43 13.51
N ALA A 48 23.99 -0.02 14.63
CA ALA A 48 23.97 -0.80 15.87
C ALA A 48 22.96 -1.97 15.85
N ALA A 49 22.11 -2.05 14.81
CA ALA A 49 21.24 -3.19 14.55
C ALA A 49 22.05 -4.44 14.17
N ASP A 50 23.19 -4.26 13.48
CA ASP A 50 24.07 -5.33 12.99
C ASP A 50 25.08 -5.85 14.04
N ALA A 51 25.05 -5.32 15.26
CA ALA A 51 26.00 -5.71 16.31
C ALA A 51 25.84 -7.21 16.68
N PRO A 52 26.95 -8.01 16.68
CA PRO A 52 26.93 -9.41 17.08
C PRO A 52 26.40 -9.59 18.51
N GLY A 53 25.39 -10.46 18.68
CA GLY A 53 24.77 -10.77 19.98
C GLY A 53 23.39 -10.16 20.21
N GLY A 54 22.85 -9.37 19.27
CA GLY A 54 21.56 -8.69 19.40
C GLY A 54 20.37 -9.30 18.65
N ALA A 55 20.56 -10.34 17.83
CA ALA A 55 19.50 -10.89 16.99
C ALA A 55 18.77 -12.07 17.66
N LEU A 56 17.46 -11.93 17.88
CA LEU A 56 16.56 -12.94 18.44
C LEU A 56 16.78 -14.31 17.78
N ARG A 57 16.76 -15.38 18.57
CA ARG A 57 16.72 -16.76 18.02
C ARG A 57 15.47 -16.92 17.16
N ARG A 58 15.54 -17.75 16.13
CA ARG A 58 14.40 -18.06 15.25
C ARG A 58 13.85 -19.44 15.57
N ASP A 59 12.53 -19.51 15.59
CA ASP A 59 11.76 -20.74 15.62
C ASP A 59 10.97 -20.83 14.31
N LEU A 60 11.57 -21.49 13.32
CA LEU A 60 11.06 -21.55 11.95
C LEU A 60 10.22 -22.82 11.72
N VAL A 61 9.00 -22.68 11.23
CA VAL A 61 8.23 -23.79 10.68
C VAL A 61 8.13 -23.60 9.17
N ALA A 62 8.73 -24.49 8.39
CA ALA A 62 8.55 -24.51 6.94
C ALA A 62 7.48 -25.55 6.57
N VAL A 63 6.45 -25.09 5.86
CA VAL A 63 5.31 -25.89 5.43
C VAL A 63 5.30 -25.91 3.90
N ILE A 64 5.42 -27.09 3.30
CA ILE A 64 5.48 -27.27 1.85
C ILE A 64 4.36 -28.17 1.35
N ASP A 65 3.64 -27.66 0.37
CA ASP A 65 2.68 -28.43 -0.42
C ASP A 65 3.43 -29.42 -1.32
N ILE A 66 3.01 -30.69 -1.24
CA ILE A 66 3.49 -31.78 -2.09
C ILE A 66 2.30 -32.45 -2.80
N SER A 67 1.20 -31.72 -3.04
CA SER A 67 0.06 -32.21 -3.80
C SER A 67 0.39 -32.44 -5.27
N GLY A 68 -0.46 -33.19 -5.98
CA GLY A 68 -0.22 -33.53 -7.40
C GLY A 68 -0.01 -32.32 -8.33
N SER A 69 -0.61 -31.16 -8.01
CA SER A 69 -0.43 -29.92 -8.77
C SER A 69 1.02 -29.40 -8.75
N MET A 70 1.75 -29.67 -7.67
CA MET A 70 3.16 -29.27 -7.49
C MET A 70 4.13 -30.04 -8.38
N SER A 71 3.67 -31.03 -9.15
CA SER A 71 4.53 -31.86 -10.01
C SER A 71 5.39 -31.04 -11.00
N GLY A 72 6.52 -31.62 -11.38
CA GLY A 72 7.47 -30.99 -12.30
C GLY A 72 8.31 -29.90 -11.63
N ALA A 73 8.44 -28.74 -12.27
CA ALA A 73 9.35 -27.69 -11.82
C ALA A 73 8.94 -27.04 -10.49
N LYS A 74 7.64 -26.99 -10.17
CA LYS A 74 7.11 -26.29 -8.99
C LYS A 74 7.65 -26.90 -7.68
N ILE A 75 7.56 -28.22 -7.52
CA ILE A 75 8.09 -28.92 -6.34
C ILE A 75 9.61 -28.81 -6.24
N GLU A 76 10.34 -28.92 -7.36
CA GLU A 76 11.81 -28.82 -7.35
C GLU A 76 12.28 -27.44 -6.92
N GLN A 77 11.63 -26.38 -7.42
CA GLN A 77 11.89 -25.01 -7.01
C GLN A 77 11.51 -24.77 -5.53
N ALA A 78 10.37 -25.28 -5.06
CA ALA A 78 9.96 -25.16 -3.66
C ALA A 78 10.93 -25.89 -2.70
N LYS A 79 11.40 -27.08 -3.07
CA LYS A 79 12.44 -27.82 -2.34
C LYS A 79 13.74 -27.03 -2.26
N ALA A 80 14.20 -26.48 -3.38
CA ALA A 80 15.43 -25.69 -3.43
C ALA A 80 15.34 -24.44 -2.54
N ALA A 81 14.22 -23.72 -2.61
CA ALA A 81 13.94 -22.57 -1.76
C ALA A 81 13.92 -22.94 -0.26
N LEU A 82 13.32 -24.06 0.12
CA LEU A 82 13.33 -24.53 1.51
C LEU A 82 14.73 -24.93 2.00
N ILE A 83 15.53 -25.57 1.15
CA ILE A 83 16.92 -25.91 1.50
C ILE A 83 17.74 -24.64 1.71
N GLN A 84 17.55 -23.61 0.88
CA GLN A 84 18.18 -22.31 1.05
C GLN A 84 17.74 -21.62 2.35
N LEU A 85 16.44 -21.66 2.65
CA LEU A 85 15.88 -21.11 3.90
C LEU A 85 16.51 -21.79 5.13
N LEU A 86 16.64 -23.12 5.13
CA LEU A 86 17.34 -23.87 6.19
C LEU A 86 18.82 -23.49 6.27
N GLY A 87 19.47 -23.27 5.13
CA GLY A 87 20.85 -22.80 5.04
C GLY A 87 21.07 -21.45 5.74
N SER A 88 20.05 -20.59 5.74
CA SER A 88 20.10 -19.28 6.41
C SER A 88 20.05 -19.36 7.95
N LEU A 89 19.65 -20.50 8.53
CA LEU A 89 19.53 -20.66 9.98
C LEU A 89 20.90 -20.63 10.67
N ARG A 90 20.95 -20.07 11.87
CA ARG A 90 22.12 -20.09 12.74
C ARG A 90 22.04 -21.31 13.65
N THR A 91 23.17 -21.73 14.21
CA THR A 91 23.25 -22.92 15.08
C THR A 91 22.41 -22.83 16.35
N ASN A 92 22.01 -21.62 16.76
CA ASN A 92 21.17 -21.36 17.92
C ASN A 92 19.66 -21.23 17.60
N ASP A 93 19.29 -21.29 16.31
CA ASP A 93 17.91 -21.31 15.82
C ASP A 93 17.35 -22.74 15.84
N ARG A 94 16.02 -22.87 15.78
CA ARG A 94 15.32 -24.15 15.69
C ARG A 94 14.39 -24.16 14.50
N PHE A 95 14.10 -25.35 14.00
CA PHE A 95 13.20 -25.53 12.88
C PHE A 95 12.26 -26.72 13.03
N ARG A 96 11.15 -26.65 12.30
CA ARG A 96 10.20 -27.73 12.04
C ARG A 96 9.92 -27.77 10.54
N LEU A 97 9.79 -28.96 9.98
CA LEU A 97 9.41 -29.17 8.59
C LEU A 97 8.12 -29.97 8.52
N VAL A 98 7.18 -29.45 7.75
CA VAL A 98 5.87 -30.04 7.52
C VAL A 98 5.67 -30.12 6.01
N ALA A 99 5.51 -31.33 5.48
CA ALA A 99 5.07 -31.53 4.10
C ALA A 99 3.62 -31.97 4.13
N PHE A 100 2.79 -31.49 3.21
CA PHE A 100 1.39 -31.85 3.18
C PHE A 100 0.87 -32.12 1.76
N SER A 101 -0.04 -33.09 1.68
CA SER A 101 -0.90 -33.35 0.54
C SER A 101 -2.30 -33.62 1.10
N GLY A 102 -2.90 -34.79 0.87
CA GLY A 102 -4.12 -35.20 1.58
C GLY A 102 -3.87 -35.45 3.08
N GLY A 103 -2.64 -35.82 3.43
CA GLY A 103 -2.16 -35.99 4.81
C GLY A 103 -0.98 -35.08 5.14
N VAL A 104 -0.48 -35.17 6.37
CA VAL A 104 0.65 -34.36 6.86
C VAL A 104 1.81 -35.27 7.24
N ARG A 105 3.01 -34.94 6.74
CA ARG A 105 4.28 -35.62 7.01
C ARG A 105 5.22 -34.66 7.72
N ARG A 106 5.88 -35.14 8.78
CA ARG A 106 6.83 -34.37 9.60
C ARG A 106 8.23 -34.91 9.39
N TYR A 107 9.22 -34.02 9.40
CA TYR A 107 10.63 -34.44 9.44
C TYR A 107 11.00 -35.04 10.80
N ALA A 108 10.55 -34.41 11.89
CA ALA A 108 10.80 -34.83 13.27
C ALA A 108 9.64 -34.39 14.17
N GLU A 109 9.56 -35.00 15.36
CA GLU A 109 8.64 -34.59 16.42
C GLU A 109 9.14 -33.31 17.10
N GLY A 110 8.29 -32.30 17.20
CA GLY A 110 8.62 -31.03 17.87
C GLY A 110 9.77 -30.25 17.22
N TRP A 111 10.43 -29.38 18.00
CA TRP A 111 11.51 -28.50 17.54
C TRP A 111 12.82 -29.26 17.30
N THR A 112 13.49 -28.98 16.19
CA THR A 112 14.84 -29.49 15.88
C THR A 112 15.86 -28.35 15.91
N ASP A 113 16.98 -28.53 16.63
CA ASP A 113 18.07 -27.55 16.62
C ASP A 113 18.74 -27.48 15.23
N ALA A 114 19.04 -26.27 14.75
CA ALA A 114 19.62 -26.03 13.44
C ALA A 114 21.14 -26.30 13.35
N THR A 115 21.59 -27.42 13.91
CA THR A 115 22.98 -27.87 13.78
C THR A 115 23.30 -28.20 12.33
N THR A 116 24.58 -28.17 11.95
CA THR A 116 25.02 -28.48 10.58
C THR A 116 24.59 -29.87 10.13
N GLU A 117 24.67 -30.87 11.03
CA GLU A 117 24.24 -32.24 10.78
C GLU A 117 22.72 -32.31 10.56
N ARG A 118 21.92 -31.77 11.49
CA ARG A 118 20.45 -31.81 11.41
C ARG A 118 19.91 -31.08 10.19
N ARG A 119 20.57 -29.99 9.76
CA ARG A 119 20.21 -29.30 8.52
C ARG A 119 20.52 -30.12 7.27
N ARG A 120 21.62 -30.88 7.27
CA ARG A 120 21.98 -31.77 6.15
C ARG A 120 20.99 -32.94 6.04
N ASP A 121 20.59 -33.52 7.16
CA ASP A 121 19.59 -34.59 7.21
C ASP A 121 18.22 -34.08 6.75
N ALA A 122 17.81 -32.91 7.26
CA ALA A 122 16.58 -32.24 6.84
C ALA A 122 16.56 -31.92 5.34
N ALA A 123 17.68 -31.44 4.78
CA ALA A 123 17.80 -31.20 3.35
C ALA A 123 17.70 -32.50 2.53
N THR A 124 18.16 -33.64 3.07
CA THR A 124 18.01 -34.95 2.42
C THR A 124 16.55 -35.40 2.42
N TRP A 125 15.84 -35.21 3.54
CA TRP A 125 14.41 -35.47 3.64
C TRP A 125 13.58 -34.60 2.68
N ILE A 126 13.91 -33.30 2.55
CA ILE A 126 13.24 -32.41 1.59
C ILE A 126 13.41 -32.92 0.15
N ARG A 127 14.64 -33.34 -0.22
CA ARG A 127 14.91 -33.84 -1.58
C ARG A 127 14.11 -35.10 -1.92
N SER A 128 13.81 -35.94 -0.93
CA SER A 128 13.04 -37.17 -1.11
C SER A 128 11.52 -36.97 -1.12
N LEU A 129 11.02 -35.75 -0.99
CA LEU A 129 9.59 -35.47 -1.11
C LEU A 129 9.15 -35.63 -2.58
N GLU A 130 7.96 -36.16 -2.81
CA GLU A 130 7.39 -36.34 -4.15
C GLU A 130 5.98 -35.77 -4.18
N ALA A 131 5.56 -35.26 -5.34
CA ALA A 131 4.24 -34.71 -5.54
C ALA A 131 3.20 -35.84 -5.61
N GLU A 132 2.21 -35.85 -4.72
CA GLU A 132 1.19 -36.89 -4.61
C GLU A 132 -0.11 -36.38 -3.97
N GLY A 133 -1.25 -36.99 -4.33
CA GLY A 133 -2.50 -36.82 -3.59
C GLY A 133 -3.18 -35.44 -3.69
N GLY A 134 -4.10 -35.18 -2.75
CA GLY A 134 -4.86 -33.94 -2.61
C GLY A 134 -4.14 -32.87 -1.77
N THR A 135 -4.88 -31.93 -1.21
CA THR A 135 -4.34 -30.72 -0.58
C THR A 135 -5.11 -30.39 0.71
N ASN A 136 -4.53 -30.69 1.87
CA ASN A 136 -5.12 -30.51 3.20
C ASN A 136 -4.46 -29.34 3.94
N ILE A 137 -4.78 -28.12 3.50
CA ILE A 137 -4.22 -26.88 4.05
C ILE A 137 -4.56 -26.72 5.54
N GLY A 138 -5.80 -27.01 5.93
CA GLY A 138 -6.25 -26.88 7.32
C GLY A 138 -5.46 -27.77 8.29
N GLY A 139 -5.22 -29.03 7.91
CA GLY A 139 -4.40 -29.96 8.69
C GLY A 139 -2.93 -29.52 8.75
N ALA A 140 -2.38 -29.03 7.64
CA ALA A 140 -1.01 -28.53 7.57
C ALA A 140 -0.78 -27.31 8.49
N LEU A 141 -1.73 -26.36 8.51
CA LEU A 141 -1.67 -25.18 9.38
C LEU A 141 -1.85 -25.52 10.85
N THR A 142 -2.77 -26.44 11.16
CA THR A 142 -2.94 -26.95 12.53
C THR A 142 -1.65 -27.57 13.03
N GLU A 143 -0.99 -28.36 12.18
CA GLU A 143 0.30 -28.94 12.53
C GLU A 143 1.41 -27.88 12.68
N ALA A 144 1.45 -26.91 11.77
CA ALA A 144 2.43 -25.83 11.83
C ALA A 144 2.39 -25.10 13.17
N PHE A 145 1.17 -24.85 13.69
CA PHE A 145 0.96 -24.13 14.94
C PHE A 145 0.93 -25.01 16.19
N ALA A 146 1.01 -26.33 16.06
CA ALA A 146 0.87 -27.28 17.18
C ALA A 146 1.89 -27.05 18.32
N VAL A 147 3.07 -26.53 18.01
CA VAL A 147 4.12 -26.24 19.00
C VAL A 147 4.47 -24.76 18.94
N SER A 148 4.12 -24.03 19.99
CA SER A 148 4.42 -22.60 20.12
C SER A 148 5.93 -22.30 20.04
N PRO A 149 6.31 -21.12 19.52
CA PRO A 149 7.69 -20.66 19.58
C PRO A 149 8.05 -20.28 21.03
N ALA A 150 9.33 -20.36 21.38
CA ALA A 150 9.85 -19.89 22.66
C ALA A 150 9.61 -18.37 22.82
N GLU A 151 9.47 -17.91 24.07
CA GLU A 151 9.08 -16.52 24.37
C GLU A 151 10.06 -15.48 23.85
N GLN A 152 11.34 -15.83 23.81
CA GLN A 152 12.43 -14.97 23.37
C GLN A 152 12.91 -15.35 21.96
N SER A 153 12.05 -16.00 21.17
CA SER A 153 12.34 -16.39 19.79
C SER A 153 11.35 -15.76 18.82
N LEU A 154 11.85 -15.38 17.65
CA LEU A 154 11.04 -14.98 16.53
C LEU A 154 10.39 -16.24 15.93
N GLY A 155 9.11 -16.45 16.24
CA GLY A 155 8.31 -17.50 15.61
C GLY A 155 7.94 -17.12 14.19
N VAL A 156 8.34 -17.93 13.21
CA VAL A 156 8.07 -17.71 11.78
C VAL A 156 7.52 -18.99 11.18
N VAL A 157 6.40 -18.89 10.47
CA VAL A 157 5.88 -19.93 9.58
C VAL A 157 6.04 -19.46 8.15
N VAL A 158 6.67 -20.30 7.33
CA VAL A 158 6.79 -20.10 5.88
C VAL A 158 5.95 -21.17 5.21
N PHE A 159 4.89 -20.76 4.52
CA PHE A 159 3.88 -21.63 3.93
C PHE A 159 3.95 -21.54 2.40
N LEU A 160 4.26 -22.64 1.71
CA LEU A 160 4.36 -22.73 0.26
C LEU A 160 3.26 -23.63 -0.29
N THR A 161 2.46 -23.13 -1.25
CA THR A 161 1.41 -23.91 -1.93
C THR A 161 1.17 -23.39 -3.34
N ASP A 162 0.73 -24.26 -4.25
CA ASP A 162 0.26 -23.90 -5.60
C ASP A 162 -1.24 -24.14 -5.80
N GLY A 163 -1.92 -24.59 -4.75
CA GLY A 163 -3.21 -25.24 -4.89
C GLY A 163 -4.30 -24.68 -3.98
N GLN A 164 -5.46 -25.31 -4.09
CA GLN A 164 -6.63 -25.02 -3.26
C GLN A 164 -6.88 -26.19 -2.32
N ALA A 165 -7.45 -25.92 -1.16
CA ALA A 165 -7.82 -26.98 -0.22
C ALA A 165 -8.82 -27.94 -0.88
N SER A 166 -8.47 -29.22 -0.93
CA SER A 166 -9.26 -30.29 -1.57
C SER A 166 -9.49 -31.49 -0.65
N THR A 167 -8.88 -31.51 0.53
CA THR A 167 -9.03 -32.58 1.53
C THR A 167 -9.12 -31.96 2.93
N GLY A 168 -9.96 -32.53 3.79
CA GLY A 168 -10.20 -31.99 5.13
C GLY A 168 -11.20 -30.82 5.09
N GLU A 169 -10.90 -29.76 5.85
CA GLU A 169 -11.64 -28.50 5.73
C GLU A 169 -11.23 -27.79 4.43
N THR A 170 -12.22 -27.41 3.62
CA THR A 170 -12.00 -26.80 2.30
C THR A 170 -12.56 -25.39 2.21
N ASP A 171 -13.34 -24.93 3.18
CA ASP A 171 -13.82 -23.55 3.25
C ASP A 171 -12.66 -22.60 3.61
N PRO A 172 -12.24 -21.70 2.70
CA PRO A 172 -11.14 -20.78 2.94
C PRO A 172 -11.29 -19.93 4.20
N GLU A 173 -12.52 -19.49 4.52
CA GLU A 173 -12.73 -18.62 5.68
C GLU A 173 -12.57 -19.41 6.97
N ARG A 174 -13.15 -20.61 7.06
CA ARG A 174 -12.97 -21.48 8.23
C ARG A 174 -11.52 -21.92 8.42
N ILE A 175 -10.79 -22.20 7.33
CA ILE A 175 -9.34 -22.49 7.42
C ILE A 175 -8.60 -21.29 7.99
N ALA A 176 -8.86 -20.09 7.48
CA ALA A 176 -8.20 -18.87 7.94
C ALA A 176 -8.53 -18.54 9.40
N GLU A 177 -9.80 -18.65 9.80
CA GLU A 177 -10.24 -18.46 11.18
C GLU A 177 -9.56 -19.45 12.12
N ASN A 178 -9.54 -20.74 11.79
CA ASN A 178 -8.88 -21.77 12.60
C ASN A 178 -7.37 -21.51 12.72
N ALA A 179 -6.73 -21.12 11.61
CA ALA A 179 -5.33 -20.73 11.60
C ALA A 179 -5.07 -19.50 12.49
N GLU A 180 -5.92 -18.48 12.43
CA GLU A 180 -5.81 -17.28 13.26
C GLU A 180 -5.89 -17.62 14.75
N HIS A 181 -6.84 -18.46 15.16
CA HIS A 181 -6.98 -18.91 16.55
C HIS A 181 -5.79 -19.75 17.03
N GLY A 182 -5.22 -20.59 16.15
CA GLY A 182 -4.09 -21.47 16.49
C GLY A 182 -2.72 -20.80 16.43
N ARG A 183 -2.55 -19.73 15.62
CA ARG A 183 -1.25 -19.14 15.27
C ARG A 183 -0.42 -18.65 16.47
N GLY A 184 -1.06 -18.15 17.52
CA GLY A 184 -0.37 -17.57 18.67
C GLY A 184 0.64 -16.47 18.27
N ARG A 185 1.93 -16.67 18.59
CA ARG A 185 3.03 -15.70 18.34
C ARG A 185 3.70 -15.84 16.97
N PHE A 186 3.28 -16.79 16.15
CA PHE A 186 3.90 -17.00 14.84
C PHE A 186 3.61 -15.85 13.88
N ARG A 187 4.63 -15.39 13.15
CA ARG A 187 4.41 -14.67 11.90
C ARG A 187 4.18 -15.64 10.77
N VAL A 188 3.28 -15.35 9.86
CA VAL A 188 2.98 -16.23 8.72
C VAL A 188 3.33 -15.52 7.43
N PHE A 189 4.24 -16.12 6.66
CA PHE A 189 4.59 -15.71 5.32
C PHE A 189 4.13 -16.79 4.35
N SER A 190 3.33 -16.40 3.36
CA SER A 190 2.74 -17.31 2.40
C SER A 190 3.32 -17.08 1.01
N PHE A 191 3.66 -18.16 0.32
CA PHE A 191 4.15 -18.14 -1.06
C PHE A 191 3.17 -18.95 -1.92
N GLY A 192 2.42 -18.24 -2.76
CA GLY A 192 1.54 -18.83 -3.75
C GLY A 192 2.29 -19.08 -5.04
N VAL A 193 2.41 -20.33 -5.48
CA VAL A 193 3.17 -20.71 -6.67
C VAL A 193 2.23 -20.93 -7.85
N GLY A 194 2.45 -20.22 -8.94
CA GLY A 194 1.59 -20.28 -10.12
C GLY A 194 0.26 -19.55 -9.95
N ASP A 195 -0.63 -19.77 -10.91
CA ASP A 195 -1.88 -19.02 -11.03
C ASP A 195 -3.07 -19.71 -10.34
N ASP A 196 -2.98 -21.00 -10.02
CA ASP A 196 -4.11 -21.81 -9.53
C ASP A 196 -4.36 -21.72 -8.01
N VAL A 197 -3.56 -20.89 -7.33
CA VAL A 197 -3.59 -20.74 -5.87
C VAL A 197 -4.81 -19.95 -5.39
N ASN A 198 -5.34 -20.32 -4.22
CA ASN A 198 -6.40 -19.54 -3.58
C ASN A 198 -5.82 -18.26 -2.94
N THR A 199 -5.85 -17.16 -3.70
CA THR A 199 -5.34 -15.84 -3.28
C THR A 199 -6.09 -15.28 -2.08
N TYR A 200 -7.39 -15.56 -1.97
CA TYR A 200 -8.20 -15.13 -0.83
C TYR A 200 -7.71 -15.78 0.47
N LEU A 201 -7.56 -17.10 0.47
CA LEU A 201 -7.07 -17.85 1.63
C LEU A 201 -5.69 -17.38 2.06
N LEU A 202 -4.72 -17.28 1.13
CA LEU A 202 -3.36 -16.89 1.48
C LEU A 202 -3.28 -15.49 2.08
N ASP A 203 -4.08 -14.54 1.56
CA ASP A 203 -4.11 -13.19 2.10
C ASP A 203 -4.86 -13.09 3.43
N ARG A 204 -5.91 -13.90 3.66
CA ARG A 204 -6.54 -14.03 4.98
C ARG A 204 -5.56 -14.59 6.02
N LEU A 205 -4.73 -15.57 5.65
CA LEU A 205 -3.73 -16.16 6.55
C LEU A 205 -2.67 -15.16 7.02
N THR A 206 -2.31 -14.18 6.19
CA THR A 206 -1.22 -13.23 6.47
C THR A 206 -1.71 -11.91 7.07
N GLU A 207 -2.97 -11.50 6.80
CA GLU A 207 -3.56 -10.20 7.22
C GLU A 207 -3.33 -9.86 8.70
N ARG A 208 -3.53 -10.83 9.60
CA ARG A 208 -3.39 -10.65 11.06
C ARG A 208 -2.17 -11.36 11.64
N ALA A 209 -1.31 -11.87 10.78
CA ALA A 209 -0.15 -12.66 11.15
C ALA A 209 1.16 -11.89 11.09
N ARG A 210 1.16 -10.55 10.92
CA ARG A 210 2.38 -9.71 10.81
C ARG A 210 3.39 -10.26 9.78
N GLY A 211 2.88 -10.87 8.71
CA GLY A 211 3.68 -11.34 7.58
C GLY A 211 2.97 -10.98 6.28
N THR A 212 3.47 -11.53 5.17
CA THR A 212 3.03 -11.13 3.83
C THR A 212 2.80 -12.35 2.94
N THR A 213 1.98 -12.16 1.90
CA THR A 213 1.80 -13.12 0.82
C THR A 213 2.60 -12.67 -0.40
N GLU A 214 3.36 -13.57 -1.00
CA GLU A 214 4.05 -13.36 -2.28
C GLU A 214 3.56 -14.39 -3.30
N TYR A 215 3.20 -13.91 -4.49
CA TYR A 215 2.72 -14.74 -5.58
C TYR A 215 3.84 -14.87 -6.61
N ILE A 216 4.30 -16.11 -6.85
CA ILE A 216 5.34 -16.43 -7.81
C ILE A 216 4.67 -16.91 -9.09
N ARG A 217 4.72 -16.09 -10.15
CA ARG A 217 4.14 -16.44 -11.44
C ARG A 217 4.94 -17.54 -12.16
N PRO A 218 4.34 -18.24 -13.13
CA PRO A 218 5.08 -19.17 -13.97
C PRO A 218 6.32 -18.51 -14.60
N GLY A 219 7.51 -19.06 -14.33
CA GLY A 219 8.79 -18.54 -14.81
C GLY A 219 9.51 -17.58 -13.86
N GLU A 220 8.85 -17.10 -12.81
CA GLU A 220 9.50 -16.35 -11.72
C GLU A 220 10.26 -17.32 -10.78
N ASN A 221 11.25 -16.79 -10.04
CA ASN A 221 12.13 -17.59 -9.20
C ASN A 221 11.69 -17.51 -7.71
N ILE A 222 11.14 -18.62 -7.19
CA ILE A 222 10.75 -18.76 -5.78
C ILE A 222 11.92 -18.73 -4.79
N GLU A 223 13.10 -19.20 -5.19
CA GLU A 223 14.31 -19.20 -4.35
C GLU A 223 14.75 -17.76 -4.04
N ARG A 224 14.56 -16.84 -4.99
CA ARG A 224 14.77 -15.40 -4.79
C ARG A 224 13.79 -14.86 -3.76
N ALA A 225 12.49 -15.11 -3.94
CA ALA A 225 11.43 -14.64 -3.04
C ALA A 225 11.65 -15.13 -1.60
N VAL A 226 11.85 -16.45 -1.43
CA VAL A 226 12.12 -17.08 -0.14
C VAL A 226 13.48 -16.64 0.42
N GLY A 227 14.48 -16.43 -0.43
CA GLY A 227 15.80 -15.92 -0.05
C GLY A 227 15.75 -14.50 0.51
N SER A 228 14.99 -13.62 -0.13
CA SER A 228 14.72 -12.27 0.37
C SER A 228 14.03 -12.31 1.73
N LEU A 229 13.03 -13.19 1.90
CA LEU A 229 12.42 -13.39 3.23
C LEU A 229 13.44 -13.90 4.25
N ALA A 230 14.25 -14.90 3.89
CA ALA A 230 15.25 -15.50 4.76
C ALA A 230 16.26 -14.45 5.28
N ALA A 231 16.69 -13.53 4.41
CA ALA A 231 17.55 -12.41 4.77
C ALA A 231 16.86 -11.46 5.76
N LYS A 232 15.59 -11.11 5.51
CA LYS A 232 14.80 -10.25 6.41
C LYS A 232 14.66 -10.87 7.79
N VAL A 233 14.12 -12.08 7.87
CA VAL A 233 13.82 -12.72 9.16
C VAL A 233 15.08 -13.12 9.95
N ALA A 234 16.26 -13.17 9.32
CA ALA A 234 17.53 -13.47 10.00
C ALA A 234 17.92 -12.42 11.05
N SER A 235 17.52 -11.16 10.83
CA SER A 235 17.94 -10.03 11.66
C SER A 235 16.76 -9.12 12.01
N PRO A 236 15.82 -9.57 12.87
CA PRO A 236 14.78 -8.69 13.40
C PRO A 236 15.39 -7.63 14.29
N VAL A 237 15.11 -6.36 14.00
CA VAL A 237 15.63 -5.20 14.72
C VAL A 237 14.63 -4.78 15.80
N LEU A 238 13.35 -4.68 15.42
CA LEU A 238 12.27 -4.31 16.30
C LEU A 238 11.01 -5.09 15.95
N THR A 239 10.42 -5.74 16.95
CA THR A 239 9.15 -6.48 16.80
C THR A 239 8.03 -5.76 17.53
N ASP A 240 6.77 -6.06 17.22
CA ASP A 240 5.61 -5.47 17.92
C ASP A 240 5.61 -3.93 17.88
N VAL A 241 5.93 -3.38 16.70
CA VAL A 241 6.07 -1.93 16.50
C VAL A 241 4.72 -1.23 16.72
N THR A 242 4.75 -0.10 17.44
CA THR A 242 3.60 0.78 17.67
C THR A 242 4.05 2.24 17.57
N ILE A 243 3.14 3.12 17.16
CA ILE A 243 3.41 4.55 16.95
C ILE A 243 2.37 5.35 17.71
N SER A 244 2.80 6.36 18.44
CA SER A 244 1.94 7.28 19.19
C SER A 244 2.49 8.70 19.11
N ALA A 245 1.61 9.70 19.11
CA ALA A 245 2.02 11.10 19.24
C ALA A 245 1.94 11.58 20.70
N GLY A 246 2.55 12.75 20.96
CA GLY A 246 2.46 13.47 22.22
C GLY A 246 1.03 13.85 22.59
N ALA A 247 0.84 14.28 23.84
CA ALA A 247 -0.47 14.63 24.36
C ALA A 247 -1.15 15.73 23.54
N GLY A 248 -2.41 15.50 23.13
CA GLY A 248 -3.20 16.45 22.35
C GLY A 248 -3.12 16.26 20.83
N VAL A 249 -2.24 15.38 20.34
CA VAL A 249 -2.14 15.02 18.92
C VAL A 249 -2.70 13.62 18.70
N GLU A 250 -3.57 13.50 17.72
CA GLU A 250 -4.11 12.22 17.27
C GLU A 250 -3.49 11.83 15.93
N LEU A 251 -2.90 10.64 15.85
CA LEU A 251 -2.49 10.01 14.60
C LEU A 251 -3.56 8.99 14.19
N TYR A 252 -4.05 9.08 12.96
CA TYR A 252 -5.11 8.21 12.47
C TYR A 252 -4.92 7.88 10.98
N ASP A 253 -5.72 6.96 10.47
CA ASP A 253 -5.63 6.48 9.07
C ASP A 253 -4.22 6.03 8.65
N LEU A 254 -3.52 5.35 9.57
CA LEU A 254 -2.15 4.86 9.35
C LEU A 254 -2.09 3.79 8.24
N GLN A 255 -1.05 3.86 7.42
CA GLN A 255 -0.71 2.92 6.37
C GLN A 255 0.75 2.47 6.52
N PRO A 256 1.03 1.18 6.73
CA PRO A 256 0.05 0.08 6.84
C PRO A 256 -0.80 0.19 8.12
N GLY A 257 -2.05 -0.29 8.05
CA GLY A 257 -2.99 -0.25 9.20
C GLY A 257 -2.61 -1.18 10.35
N SER A 258 -1.80 -2.21 10.09
CA SER A 258 -1.13 -3.03 11.09
C SER A 258 0.38 -2.92 10.90
N MET A 259 1.09 -2.52 11.95
CA MET A 259 2.53 -2.27 11.86
C MET A 259 3.30 -3.59 11.73
N PRO A 260 4.12 -3.74 10.67
CA PRO A 260 5.00 -4.89 10.53
C PRO A 260 6.18 -4.79 11.51
N ASP A 261 6.95 -5.86 11.59
CA ASP A 261 8.25 -5.81 12.27
C ASP A 261 9.29 -5.10 11.40
N LEU A 262 10.28 -4.50 12.05
CA LEU A 262 11.43 -3.88 11.41
C LEU A 262 12.59 -4.87 11.37
N PHE A 263 13.09 -5.16 10.17
CA PHE A 263 14.24 -6.04 9.93
C PHE A 263 15.46 -5.25 9.49
N ALA A 264 16.66 -5.81 9.66
CA ALA A 264 17.89 -5.15 9.24
C ALA A 264 17.92 -5.02 7.72
N GLY A 265 18.35 -3.84 7.23
CA GLY A 265 18.35 -3.53 5.80
C GLY A 265 16.97 -3.18 5.20
N ASP A 266 15.88 -3.34 5.95
CA ASP A 266 14.55 -2.88 5.53
C ASP A 266 14.31 -1.44 6.01
N GLU A 267 13.66 -0.63 5.18
CA GLU A 267 13.11 0.66 5.57
C GLU A 267 11.59 0.55 5.72
N MET A 268 11.07 1.00 6.85
CA MET A 268 9.63 1.04 7.08
C MET A 268 9.12 2.47 6.83
N VAL A 269 8.24 2.60 5.85
CA VAL A 269 7.53 3.84 5.56
C VAL A 269 6.14 3.75 6.15
N VAL A 270 5.79 4.70 7.02
CA VAL A 270 4.45 4.84 7.59
C VAL A 270 3.86 6.15 7.11
N LEU A 271 2.69 6.08 6.51
CA LEU A 271 1.91 7.25 6.09
C LEU A 271 0.67 7.36 6.96
N GLY A 272 0.22 8.56 7.27
CA GLY A 272 -0.98 8.72 8.08
C GLY A 272 -1.49 10.15 8.09
N ARG A 273 -2.60 10.35 8.79
CA ARG A 273 -3.19 11.65 9.06
C ARG A 273 -2.97 12.05 10.51
N TYR A 274 -2.95 13.34 10.78
CA TYR A 274 -2.87 13.89 12.12
C TYR A 274 -3.79 15.10 12.31
N ARG A 275 -4.24 15.29 13.55
CA ARG A 275 -4.97 16.49 13.98
C ARG A 275 -4.59 16.88 15.40
N GLY A 276 -4.88 18.13 15.77
CA GLY A 276 -4.57 18.67 17.10
C GLY A 276 -3.11 19.10 17.29
N ALA A 277 -2.27 18.96 16.26
CA ALA A 277 -0.94 19.54 16.23
C ALA A 277 -1.10 21.06 16.09
N GLY A 278 -0.97 21.80 17.19
CA GLY A 278 -0.90 23.26 17.16
C GLY A 278 0.41 23.75 16.53
N SER A 279 0.69 25.05 16.64
CA SER A 279 1.92 25.65 16.09
C SER A 279 3.21 25.30 16.84
N THR A 280 3.13 24.53 17.91
CA THR A 280 4.29 24.10 18.70
C THR A 280 4.85 22.79 18.19
N GLU A 281 6.13 22.55 18.48
CA GLU A 281 6.77 21.26 18.21
C GLU A 281 6.03 20.13 18.95
N GLN A 282 5.73 19.06 18.21
CA GLN A 282 5.04 17.86 18.66
C GLN A 282 6.00 16.67 18.61
N SER A 283 5.87 15.73 19.54
CA SER A 283 6.63 14.49 19.53
C SER A 283 5.86 13.34 18.90
N VAL A 284 6.57 12.46 18.20
CA VAL A 284 6.10 11.15 17.77
C VAL A 284 7.05 10.10 18.31
N THR A 285 6.47 9.11 18.98
CA THR A 285 7.17 8.04 19.65
C THR A 285 6.86 6.71 18.97
N VAL A 286 7.91 6.00 18.58
CA VAL A 286 7.88 4.63 18.10
C VAL A 286 8.33 3.71 19.24
N ARG A 287 7.52 2.70 19.55
CA ARG A 287 7.85 1.65 20.51
C ARG A 287 7.90 0.30 19.83
N GLY A 288 8.73 -0.60 20.33
CA GLY A 288 8.67 -2.02 19.98
C GLY A 288 9.52 -2.85 20.91
N ARG A 289 9.72 -4.12 20.57
CA ARG A 289 10.44 -5.09 21.40
C ARG A 289 11.69 -5.62 20.69
N ARG A 290 12.79 -5.69 21.43
CA ARG A 290 14.06 -6.32 21.04
C ARG A 290 14.57 -7.18 22.20
N ASN A 291 14.85 -8.46 21.95
CA ASN A 291 15.35 -9.40 22.98
C ASN A 291 14.50 -9.40 24.27
N GLY A 292 13.17 -9.33 24.12
CA GLY A 292 12.22 -9.30 25.24
C GLY A 292 12.07 -7.95 25.95
N ARG A 293 12.95 -6.97 25.67
CA ARG A 293 12.91 -5.62 26.23
C ARG A 293 12.12 -4.68 25.32
N GLN A 294 11.45 -3.70 25.91
CA GLN A 294 10.83 -2.61 25.16
C GLN A 294 11.87 -1.54 24.84
N GLU A 295 11.93 -1.13 23.58
CA GLU A 295 12.74 -0.03 23.07
C GLU A 295 11.82 1.12 22.67
N GLU A 296 12.28 2.35 22.84
CA GLU A 296 11.53 3.57 22.52
C GLU A 296 12.40 4.56 21.75
N PHE A 297 11.86 5.10 20.66
CA PHE A 297 12.50 6.08 19.80
C PHE A 297 11.55 7.25 19.59
N THR A 298 12.05 8.48 19.70
CA THR A 298 11.22 9.67 19.55
C THR A 298 11.81 10.59 18.50
N THR A 299 10.94 11.16 17.67
CA THR A 299 11.25 12.27 16.76
C THR A 299 10.26 13.40 17.00
N THR A 300 10.57 14.59 16.48
CA THR A 300 9.69 15.75 16.58
C THR A 300 9.28 16.25 15.21
N PHE A 301 8.13 16.92 15.16
CA PHE A 301 7.67 17.63 13.98
C PHE A 301 6.98 18.92 14.40
N THR A 302 6.96 19.91 13.52
CA THR A 302 6.16 21.12 13.69
C THR A 302 5.09 21.12 12.62
N ASP A 303 3.87 21.46 13.00
CA ASP A 303 2.79 21.64 12.05
C ASP A 303 3.09 22.82 11.12
N ARG A 304 3.33 22.55 9.84
CA ARG A 304 3.66 23.54 8.83
C ARG A 304 2.99 23.18 7.52
N ASP A 305 2.46 24.19 6.83
CA ASP A 305 2.14 24.08 5.41
C ASP A 305 3.47 23.91 4.64
N ASN A 306 3.75 22.66 4.29
CA ASN A 306 4.90 22.29 3.48
C ASN A 306 4.41 21.97 2.07
N ASN A 307 4.41 22.98 1.20
CA ASN A 307 3.94 22.84 -0.18
C ASN A 307 4.81 21.90 -1.02
N ASP A 308 6.06 21.67 -0.62
CA ASP A 308 6.98 20.75 -1.30
C ASP A 308 6.65 19.28 -0.97
N ALA A 309 5.96 19.04 0.15
CA ALA A 309 5.56 17.70 0.63
C ALA A 309 4.15 17.26 0.19
N ARG A 310 3.55 17.93 -0.81
CA ARG A 310 2.21 17.58 -1.35
C ARG A 310 2.11 16.13 -1.86
N TYR A 311 3.23 15.54 -2.28
CA TYR A 311 3.27 14.14 -2.71
C TYR A 311 2.89 13.14 -1.61
N ILE A 312 3.03 13.51 -0.32
CA ILE A 312 2.64 12.67 0.82
C ILE A 312 1.14 12.39 0.79
N GLU A 313 0.32 13.38 0.40
CA GLU A 313 -1.12 13.23 0.25
C GLU A 313 -1.46 12.11 -0.76
N GLN A 314 -0.77 12.11 -1.90
CA GLN A 314 -0.97 11.13 -2.97
C GLN A 314 -0.47 9.73 -2.59
N LEU A 315 0.69 9.64 -1.92
CA LEU A 315 1.23 8.37 -1.45
C LEU A 315 0.32 7.73 -0.39
N TRP A 316 -0.14 8.53 0.58
CA TRP A 316 -1.10 8.06 1.58
C TRP A 316 -2.38 7.55 0.90
N ALA A 317 -2.92 8.31 -0.06
CA ALA A 317 -4.13 7.95 -0.76
C ALA A 317 -3.98 6.66 -1.57
N ALA A 318 -2.86 6.48 -2.29
CA ALA A 318 -2.58 5.25 -3.03
C ALA A 318 -2.54 4.02 -2.11
N ARG A 319 -1.85 4.13 -0.97
CA ARG A 319 -1.80 3.04 0.02
C ARG A 319 -3.14 2.74 0.65
N LYS A 320 -3.89 3.78 1.03
CA LYS A 320 -5.24 3.63 1.61
C LYS A 320 -6.19 3.02 0.59
N ALA A 321 -6.09 3.37 -0.71
CA ALA A 321 -6.88 2.76 -1.78
C ALA A 321 -6.57 1.27 -1.95
N GLY A 322 -5.27 0.90 -1.91
CA GLY A 322 -4.85 -0.50 -1.91
C GLY A 322 -5.38 -1.28 -0.69
N ALA A 323 -5.30 -0.68 0.50
CA ALA A 323 -5.81 -1.28 1.73
C ALA A 323 -7.34 -1.48 1.69
N LEU A 324 -8.10 -0.48 1.22
CA LEU A 324 -9.56 -0.58 1.07
C LEU A 324 -9.94 -1.63 0.02
N SER A 325 -9.24 -1.69 -1.10
CA SER A 325 -9.48 -2.70 -2.15
C SER A 325 -9.24 -4.11 -1.60
N LYS A 326 -8.14 -4.30 -0.86
CA LYS A 326 -7.86 -5.56 -0.16
C LYS A 326 -8.96 -5.90 0.85
N GLU A 327 -9.43 -4.93 1.64
CA GLU A 327 -10.49 -5.17 2.63
C GLU A 327 -11.81 -5.58 1.97
N ILE A 328 -12.19 -4.92 0.86
CA ILE A 328 -13.37 -5.29 0.07
C ILE A 328 -13.25 -6.73 -0.46
N ARG A 329 -12.07 -7.13 -0.93
CA ARG A 329 -11.84 -8.50 -1.40
C ARG A 329 -11.92 -9.53 -0.27
N LEU A 330 -11.38 -9.21 0.91
CA LEU A 330 -11.28 -10.14 2.03
C LEU A 330 -12.54 -10.22 2.90
N ARG A 331 -13.37 -9.18 2.95
CA ARG A 331 -14.55 -9.11 3.82
C ARG A 331 -15.87 -8.88 3.07
N GLY A 332 -15.78 -8.77 1.75
CA GLY A 332 -16.90 -8.45 0.90
C GLY A 332 -17.16 -6.95 0.78
N GLN A 333 -18.02 -6.61 -0.18
CA GLN A 333 -18.39 -5.23 -0.49
C GLN A 333 -19.40 -4.71 0.54
N THR A 334 -19.00 -3.73 1.34
CA THR A 334 -19.94 -2.88 2.09
C THR A 334 -20.08 -1.54 1.40
N ARG A 335 -21.26 -0.91 1.54
CA ARG A 335 -21.49 0.42 0.96
C ARG A 335 -20.47 1.45 1.46
N GLU A 336 -20.09 1.36 2.73
CA GLU A 336 -19.11 2.24 3.36
C GLU A 336 -17.71 2.11 2.74
N LEU A 337 -17.20 0.88 2.57
CA LEU A 337 -15.89 0.64 1.95
C LEU A 337 -15.88 1.11 0.49
N MET A 338 -16.96 0.81 -0.23
CA MET A 338 -17.13 1.18 -1.64
C MET A 338 -17.18 2.70 -1.84
N ASP A 339 -17.96 3.41 -1.02
CA ASP A 339 -18.09 4.85 -1.09
C ASP A 339 -16.76 5.53 -0.69
N SER A 340 -16.06 4.99 0.33
CA SER A 340 -14.74 5.47 0.75
C SER A 340 -13.69 5.30 -0.36
N LEU A 341 -13.61 4.12 -0.98
CA LEU A 341 -12.65 3.86 -2.07
C LEU A 341 -12.94 4.73 -3.28
N LYS A 342 -14.21 4.91 -3.65
CA LYS A 342 -14.62 5.81 -4.75
C LYS A 342 -14.25 7.26 -4.47
N GLN A 343 -14.55 7.76 -3.27
CA GLN A 343 -14.23 9.15 -2.89
C GLN A 343 -12.73 9.39 -2.95
N LEU A 344 -11.94 8.46 -2.40
CA LEU A 344 -10.49 8.53 -2.43
C LEU A 344 -9.95 8.48 -3.86
N ALA A 345 -10.43 7.53 -4.66
CA ALA A 345 -10.00 7.36 -6.05
C ALA A 345 -10.32 8.57 -6.92
N LEU A 346 -11.52 9.15 -6.78
CA LEU A 346 -11.92 10.36 -7.51
C LEU A 346 -11.14 11.60 -7.06
N ARG A 347 -10.90 11.73 -5.75
CA ARG A 347 -10.17 12.87 -5.17
C ARG A 347 -8.71 12.89 -5.62
N TYR A 348 -8.07 11.74 -5.72
CA TYR A 348 -6.63 11.60 -5.99
C TYR A 348 -6.29 11.10 -7.39
N GLY A 349 -7.28 10.87 -8.25
CA GLY A 349 -7.05 10.31 -9.59
C GLY A 349 -6.47 8.89 -9.55
N ILE A 350 -6.82 8.09 -8.55
CA ILE A 350 -6.31 6.72 -8.42
C ILE A 350 -7.20 5.82 -9.28
N LEU A 351 -6.57 5.07 -10.18
CA LEU A 351 -7.26 4.03 -10.94
C LEU A 351 -7.52 2.85 -10.02
N THR A 352 -8.79 2.49 -9.85
CA THR A 352 -9.25 1.39 -9.01
C THR A 352 -10.23 0.54 -9.81
N GLU A 353 -10.63 -0.62 -9.30
CA GLU A 353 -11.68 -1.44 -9.94
C GLU A 353 -13.05 -0.74 -10.00
N TYR A 354 -13.24 0.36 -9.28
CA TYR A 354 -14.47 1.16 -9.26
C TYR A 354 -14.35 2.53 -9.93
N THR A 355 -13.17 2.87 -10.46
CA THR A 355 -12.94 4.10 -11.21
C THR A 355 -12.39 3.77 -12.59
N SER A 356 -12.80 4.51 -13.61
CA SER A 356 -12.25 4.37 -14.96
C SER A 356 -11.96 5.74 -15.53
N TYR A 357 -10.90 5.83 -16.33
CA TYR A 357 -10.63 7.00 -17.14
C TYR A 357 -11.41 6.89 -18.44
N LEU A 358 -12.35 7.81 -18.66
CA LEU A 358 -13.02 7.95 -19.96
C LEU A 358 -12.28 9.02 -20.77
N VAL A 359 -11.54 8.58 -21.79
CA VAL A 359 -10.95 9.47 -22.78
C VAL A 359 -12.02 9.76 -23.82
N GLN A 360 -12.56 10.98 -23.83
CA GLN A 360 -13.41 11.47 -24.91
C GLN A 360 -12.54 12.26 -25.88
N GLU A 361 -12.25 11.68 -27.05
CA GLU A 361 -11.65 12.44 -28.14
C GLU A 361 -12.67 13.45 -28.67
N PRO A 362 -12.33 14.75 -28.80
CA PRO A 362 -13.17 15.66 -29.54
C PRO A 362 -13.14 15.23 -31.01
N THR A 363 -14.28 14.75 -31.50
CA THR A 363 -14.60 14.33 -32.89
C THR A 363 -14.25 12.90 -33.33
N ILE A 364 -14.81 11.89 -32.65
CA ILE A 364 -15.36 10.72 -33.38
C ILE A 364 -16.75 10.41 -32.83
N ALA A 365 -17.78 10.78 -33.60
CA ALA A 365 -19.15 10.33 -33.37
C ALA A 365 -19.27 8.83 -33.68
N LEU A 366 -18.86 7.96 -32.75
CA LEU A 366 -19.25 6.56 -32.78
C LEU A 366 -20.66 6.40 -32.21
N ARG A 367 -21.65 6.71 -33.06
CA ARG A 367 -23.03 6.26 -32.86
C ARG A 367 -23.04 4.73 -32.82
N GLY A 368 -23.47 4.16 -31.69
CA GLY A 368 -24.23 2.90 -31.67
C GLY A 368 -23.57 1.63 -31.11
N ALA A 369 -22.32 1.62 -30.65
CA ALA A 369 -21.70 0.38 -30.14
C ALA A 369 -21.09 0.46 -28.73
N ALA A 370 -20.93 1.65 -28.14
CA ALA A 370 -20.32 1.82 -26.82
C ALA A 370 -21.30 1.62 -25.66
N GLU A 371 -22.60 1.84 -25.85
CA GLU A 371 -23.60 1.76 -24.78
C GLU A 371 -23.77 0.34 -24.23
N SER A 372 -23.54 -0.70 -25.03
CA SER A 372 -23.71 -2.09 -24.57
C SER A 372 -22.52 -2.64 -23.76
N ARG A 373 -21.38 -1.92 -23.71
CA ARG A 373 -20.24 -2.28 -22.84
C ARG A 373 -20.18 -1.48 -21.54
N LEU A 374 -20.91 -0.36 -21.46
CA LEU A 374 -20.92 0.56 -20.31
C LEU A 374 -21.87 0.14 -19.17
N MET A 375 -22.68 -0.90 -19.37
CA MET A 375 -23.67 -1.40 -18.40
C MET A 375 -23.35 -2.80 -17.85
N ARG A 376 -22.07 -3.21 -17.84
CA ARG A 376 -21.71 -4.37 -17.02
C ARG A 376 -21.47 -3.86 -15.60
N ALA A 377 -22.52 -3.94 -14.78
CA ALA A 377 -22.41 -3.75 -13.34
C ALA A 377 -21.19 -4.50 -12.80
N PRO A 378 -20.40 -3.93 -11.86
CA PRO A 378 -19.36 -4.70 -11.20
C PRO A 378 -20.02 -5.96 -10.63
N ALA A 379 -19.52 -7.11 -11.06
CA ALA A 379 -20.07 -8.39 -10.65
C ALA A 379 -20.08 -8.47 -9.11
N ALA A 380 -21.16 -9.00 -8.57
CA ALA A 380 -21.31 -9.26 -7.14
C ALA A 380 -20.30 -10.32 -6.70
N ALA A 381 -19.48 -10.00 -5.70
CA ALA A 381 -18.56 -10.88 -4.95
C ALA A 381 -17.50 -11.66 -5.79
N PRO A 382 -16.32 -12.00 -5.24
CA PRO A 382 -15.30 -12.68 -6.02
C PRO A 382 -15.70 -14.15 -6.23
N ALA A 383 -16.24 -14.48 -7.40
CA ALA A 383 -16.43 -15.86 -7.82
C ALA A 383 -15.09 -16.56 -8.15
N ASP A 384 -14.07 -15.78 -8.54
CA ASP A 384 -12.75 -16.31 -8.93
C ASP A 384 -11.70 -15.96 -7.86
N GLN A 385 -11.52 -16.84 -6.88
CA GLN A 385 -10.48 -16.72 -5.83
C GLN A 385 -9.10 -17.24 -6.30
N ALA A 386 -9.07 -17.93 -7.44
CA ALA A 386 -7.90 -18.51 -8.09
C ALA A 386 -7.86 -18.13 -9.58
N GLY A 387 -6.72 -18.40 -10.22
CA GLY A 387 -6.45 -18.06 -11.62
C GLY A 387 -5.63 -16.77 -11.78
N ALA A 388 -5.09 -16.58 -12.99
CA ALA A 388 -4.20 -15.45 -13.28
C ALA A 388 -4.83 -14.08 -13.00
N ALA A 389 -6.15 -13.95 -13.16
CA ALA A 389 -6.87 -12.71 -12.86
C ALA A 389 -6.88 -12.37 -11.36
N SER A 390 -7.05 -13.37 -10.48
CA SER A 390 -7.03 -13.15 -9.03
C SER A 390 -5.60 -12.85 -8.54
N VAL A 391 -4.60 -13.56 -9.08
CA VAL A 391 -3.18 -13.31 -8.80
C VAL A 391 -2.77 -11.89 -9.23
N ASN A 392 -3.15 -11.46 -10.44
CA ASN A 392 -2.87 -10.11 -10.92
C ASN A 392 -3.53 -9.02 -10.05
N ARG A 393 -4.79 -9.24 -9.65
CA ARG A 393 -5.50 -8.31 -8.75
C ARG A 393 -4.79 -8.20 -7.40
N ALA A 394 -4.48 -9.34 -6.77
CA ALA A 394 -3.80 -9.36 -5.47
C ALA A 394 -2.39 -8.73 -5.55
N ALA A 395 -1.65 -8.95 -6.65
CA ALA A 395 -0.36 -8.32 -6.88
C ALA A 395 -0.47 -6.79 -7.05
N GLN A 396 -1.47 -6.30 -7.79
CA GLN A 396 -1.71 -4.86 -7.98
C GLN A 396 -2.12 -4.17 -6.67
N GLU A 397 -3.02 -4.78 -5.89
CA GLU A 397 -3.40 -4.30 -4.56
C GLU A 397 -2.18 -4.17 -3.64
N ARG A 398 -1.32 -5.19 -3.63
CA ARG A 398 -0.07 -5.18 -2.85
C ARG A 398 0.86 -4.05 -3.30
N SER A 399 1.06 -3.88 -4.60
CA SER A 399 1.87 -2.79 -5.15
C SER A 399 1.35 -1.41 -4.71
N MET A 400 0.04 -1.19 -4.72
CA MET A 400 -0.55 0.04 -4.20
C MET A 400 -0.36 0.19 -2.69
N ALA A 401 -0.55 -0.89 -1.91
CA ALA A 401 -0.38 -0.89 -0.47
C ALA A 401 1.08 -0.70 -0.01
N GLU A 402 2.04 -1.12 -0.83
CA GLU A 402 3.48 -0.97 -0.62
C GLU A 402 4.05 0.25 -1.36
N ALA A 403 3.20 1.09 -1.99
CA ALA A 403 3.65 2.24 -2.77
C ALA A 403 4.62 3.10 -1.94
N VAL A 404 5.89 3.10 -2.34
CA VAL A 404 6.95 3.98 -1.85
C VAL A 404 7.46 4.72 -3.08
N VAL A 405 8.00 5.92 -2.91
CA VAL A 405 8.83 6.56 -3.94
C VAL A 405 10.14 5.76 -4.04
N VAL A 406 10.09 4.57 -4.61
CA VAL A 406 11.27 3.89 -5.13
C VAL A 406 11.43 4.42 -6.53
N VAL A 407 12.45 5.27 -6.73
CA VAL A 407 12.92 5.64 -8.06
C VAL A 407 13.59 4.42 -8.67
N ASP A 408 12.77 3.47 -9.13
CA ASP A 408 13.11 2.72 -10.31
C ASP A 408 12.47 3.47 -11.49
N SER A 409 13.32 3.85 -12.44
CA SER A 409 12.97 4.48 -13.71
C SER A 409 11.84 3.75 -14.45
N ALA A 410 11.64 2.44 -14.22
CA ALA A 410 10.57 1.68 -14.84
C ALA A 410 9.15 2.04 -14.32
N SER A 411 9.02 2.33 -13.02
CA SER A 411 7.72 2.62 -12.37
C SER A 411 7.18 4.00 -12.73
N PHE A 412 8.09 4.95 -12.96
CA PHE A 412 7.75 6.31 -13.37
C PHE A 412 7.26 6.36 -14.82
N ASP A 413 7.78 5.48 -15.66
CA ASP A 413 7.44 5.40 -17.08
C ASP A 413 6.04 4.80 -17.30
N GLU A 414 5.61 3.84 -16.47
CA GLU A 414 4.23 3.33 -16.47
C GLU A 414 3.23 4.36 -15.97
N LEU A 415 3.56 5.09 -14.90
CA LEU A 415 2.75 6.23 -14.43
C LEU A 415 2.67 7.32 -15.51
N ARG A 416 3.78 7.66 -16.17
CA ARG A 416 3.83 8.71 -17.19
C ARG A 416 3.13 8.28 -18.50
N ARG A 417 3.21 7.01 -18.90
CA ARG A 417 2.45 6.48 -20.06
C ARG A 417 0.95 6.52 -19.81
N ALA A 418 0.49 6.25 -18.59
CA ALA A 418 -0.93 6.40 -18.20
C ALA A 418 -1.43 7.86 -18.27
N HIS A 419 -0.53 8.85 -18.19
CA HIS A 419 -0.87 10.28 -18.23
C HIS A 419 -0.84 10.92 -19.63
N SER A 420 -0.50 10.17 -20.68
CA SER A 420 -0.27 10.74 -22.02
C SER A 420 -1.53 11.13 -22.82
N GLY A 421 -2.73 11.05 -22.22
CA GLY A 421 -4.01 11.44 -22.85
C GLY A 421 -5.03 12.11 -21.92
N ILE A 422 -4.59 12.64 -20.77
CA ILE A 422 -5.48 13.22 -19.76
C ILE A 422 -5.52 14.75 -19.90
N ASN A 423 -6.72 15.35 -19.83
CA ASN A 423 -6.87 16.80 -19.71
C ASN A 423 -6.05 17.29 -18.50
N PRO A 424 -5.11 18.24 -18.68
CA PRO A 424 -4.22 18.62 -17.61
C PRO A 424 -5.01 19.14 -16.39
N THR A 425 -4.55 18.77 -15.19
CA THR A 425 -5.14 19.17 -13.91
C THR A 425 -4.17 20.05 -13.12
N GLN A 426 -4.66 21.10 -12.47
CA GLN A 426 -3.85 22.00 -11.65
C GLN A 426 -4.57 22.34 -10.34
N ARG A 427 -3.82 22.38 -9.23
CA ARG A 427 -4.34 22.75 -7.91
C ARG A 427 -3.84 24.14 -7.53
N VAL A 428 -4.76 25.08 -7.36
CA VAL A 428 -4.46 26.49 -7.11
C VAL A 428 -5.41 27.04 -6.05
N GLY A 429 -4.87 27.72 -5.02
CA GLY A 429 -5.67 28.30 -3.93
C GLY A 429 -6.57 27.29 -3.19
N GLY A 430 -6.10 26.04 -3.02
CA GLY A 430 -6.85 24.95 -2.38
C GLY A 430 -7.92 24.27 -3.26
N ARG A 431 -8.12 24.74 -4.50
CA ARG A 431 -9.12 24.22 -5.45
C ARG A 431 -8.46 23.39 -6.53
N LEU A 432 -9.16 22.37 -7.03
CA LEU A 432 -8.70 21.52 -8.12
C LEU A 432 -9.38 21.92 -9.42
N PHE A 433 -8.58 22.27 -10.41
CA PHE A 433 -9.00 22.67 -11.74
C PHE A 433 -8.64 21.59 -12.75
N ILE A 434 -9.55 21.34 -13.68
CA ILE A 434 -9.33 20.47 -14.84
C ILE A 434 -9.48 21.29 -16.11
N MET A 435 -8.55 21.15 -17.05
CA MET A 435 -8.65 21.80 -18.35
C MET A 435 -9.84 21.24 -19.13
N ARG A 436 -10.82 22.08 -19.48
CA ARG A 436 -11.98 21.74 -20.32
C ARG A 436 -12.15 22.82 -21.38
N ASP A 437 -12.08 22.44 -22.66
CA ASP A 437 -12.30 23.35 -23.80
C ASP A 437 -11.48 24.66 -23.68
N GLY A 438 -10.20 24.55 -23.30
CA GLY A 438 -9.31 25.70 -23.11
C GLY A 438 -9.62 26.55 -21.87
N THR A 439 -10.38 26.05 -20.90
CA THR A 439 -10.66 26.73 -19.62
C THR A 439 -10.35 25.81 -18.44
N TRP A 440 -9.52 26.28 -17.51
CA TRP A 440 -9.30 25.63 -16.22
C TRP A 440 -10.58 25.68 -15.40
N THR A 441 -11.27 24.56 -15.25
CA THR A 441 -12.59 24.50 -14.63
C THR A 441 -12.48 23.89 -13.23
N ASP A 442 -12.91 24.64 -12.22
CA ASP A 442 -13.01 24.18 -10.83
C ASP A 442 -13.97 22.98 -10.76
N LEU A 443 -13.53 21.87 -10.19
CA LEU A 443 -14.35 20.66 -10.05
C LEU A 443 -15.62 20.87 -9.21
N GLY A 444 -15.65 21.89 -8.35
CA GLY A 444 -16.86 22.29 -7.64
C GLY A 444 -17.96 22.89 -8.53
N HIS A 445 -17.67 23.14 -9.81
CA HIS A 445 -18.64 23.68 -10.75
C HIS A 445 -19.65 22.61 -11.19
N GLY A 446 -20.94 22.86 -10.92
CA GLY A 446 -22.05 22.09 -11.47
C GLY A 446 -22.78 22.85 -12.58
N ASP A 447 -23.34 22.11 -13.55
CA ASP A 447 -24.01 22.65 -14.76
C ASP A 447 -25.19 23.60 -14.48
N SER A 448 -25.72 23.60 -13.26
CA SER A 448 -26.83 24.46 -12.82
C SER A 448 -26.39 25.84 -12.29
N LEU A 449 -25.09 26.07 -12.10
CA LEU A 449 -24.58 27.34 -11.58
C LEU A 449 -24.49 28.38 -12.70
N ARG A 450 -25.09 29.54 -12.48
CA ARG A 450 -24.93 30.70 -13.36
C ARG A 450 -23.46 31.11 -13.41
N VAL A 451 -22.91 31.23 -14.62
CA VAL A 451 -21.53 31.68 -14.85
C VAL A 451 -21.52 33.17 -15.19
N VAL A 452 -20.67 33.94 -14.51
CA VAL A 452 -20.39 35.34 -14.85
C VAL A 452 -18.96 35.46 -15.37
N THR A 453 -18.81 35.87 -16.63
CA THR A 453 -17.51 35.97 -17.31
C THR A 453 -16.93 37.39 -17.21
N ILE A 454 -15.69 37.50 -16.78
CA ILE A 454 -14.94 38.74 -16.55
C ILE A 454 -13.68 38.74 -17.41
N ALA A 455 -13.45 39.85 -18.11
CA ALA A 455 -12.27 39.98 -18.97
C ALA A 455 -11.02 40.19 -18.12
N PRO A 456 -9.94 39.41 -18.33
CA PRO A 456 -8.70 39.57 -17.58
C PRO A 456 -8.11 40.98 -17.75
N TYR A 457 -7.45 41.49 -16.71
CA TYR A 457 -6.80 42.81 -16.69
C TYR A 457 -7.69 44.04 -16.95
N SER A 458 -9.01 43.89 -16.88
CA SER A 458 -9.97 45.00 -16.96
C SER A 458 -10.24 45.67 -15.61
N ASP A 459 -10.88 46.85 -15.61
CA ASP A 459 -11.32 47.51 -14.36
C ASP A 459 -12.25 46.60 -13.55
N ALA A 460 -13.13 45.85 -14.23
CA ALA A 460 -13.98 44.86 -13.60
C ALA A 460 -13.20 43.73 -12.92
N TYR A 461 -12.13 43.25 -13.55
CA TYR A 461 -11.24 42.22 -13.01
C TYR A 461 -10.52 42.66 -11.73
N PHE A 462 -9.93 43.85 -11.73
CA PHE A 462 -9.23 44.36 -10.54
C PHE A 462 -10.21 44.65 -9.39
N ALA A 463 -11.41 45.18 -9.70
CA ALA A 463 -12.46 45.37 -8.71
C ALA A 463 -12.94 44.02 -8.12
N LEU A 464 -13.06 42.98 -8.94
CA LEU A 464 -13.39 41.63 -8.51
C LEU A 464 -12.34 41.05 -7.56
N LEU A 465 -11.07 41.06 -7.93
CA LEU A 465 -9.98 40.51 -7.10
C LEU A 465 -9.74 41.30 -5.80
N LYS A 466 -10.19 42.55 -5.75
CA LYS A 466 -10.24 43.33 -4.51
C LYS A 466 -11.37 42.88 -3.60
N ALA A 467 -12.54 42.55 -4.16
CA ALA A 467 -13.72 42.11 -3.41
C ALA A 467 -13.66 40.62 -3.01
N LEU A 468 -13.01 39.78 -3.82
CA LEU A 468 -12.79 38.34 -3.59
C LEU A 468 -11.29 38.02 -3.69
N PRO A 469 -10.49 38.28 -2.63
CA PRO A 469 -9.06 38.01 -2.63
C PRO A 469 -8.70 36.54 -2.89
N ASP A 470 -9.58 35.61 -2.49
CA ASP A 470 -9.41 34.16 -2.64
C ASP A 470 -9.34 33.70 -4.11
N LEU A 471 -9.73 34.57 -5.05
CA LEU A 471 -9.64 34.30 -6.49
C LEU A 471 -8.29 34.62 -7.10
N ARG A 472 -7.39 35.30 -6.37
CA ARG A 472 -6.11 35.79 -6.92
C ARG A 472 -5.23 34.67 -7.44
N ASP A 473 -5.11 33.58 -6.68
CA ASP A 473 -4.29 32.44 -7.09
C ASP A 473 -4.90 31.80 -8.34
N ALA A 474 -6.21 31.51 -8.31
CA ALA A 474 -6.91 30.89 -9.44
C ALA A 474 -6.86 31.76 -10.71
N ALA A 475 -6.87 33.09 -10.56
CA ALA A 475 -6.77 34.04 -11.68
C ALA A 475 -5.44 34.01 -12.43
N THR A 476 -4.40 33.35 -11.89
CA THR A 476 -3.12 33.14 -12.59
C THR A 476 -3.18 32.02 -13.64
N LEU A 477 -4.27 31.25 -13.67
CA LEU A 477 -4.45 30.13 -14.59
C LEU A 477 -4.83 30.62 -15.99
N GLU A 478 -3.92 30.39 -16.95
CA GLU A 478 -4.10 30.69 -18.37
C GLU A 478 -4.50 29.44 -19.19
N PRO A 479 -5.27 29.58 -20.29
CA PRO A 479 -5.69 30.84 -20.91
C PRO A 479 -7.01 31.41 -20.36
N ALA A 480 -7.77 30.62 -19.60
CA ALA A 480 -8.96 31.06 -18.87
C ALA A 480 -9.19 30.15 -17.65
N VAL A 481 -9.90 30.66 -16.65
CA VAL A 481 -10.27 29.91 -15.44
C VAL A 481 -11.75 30.10 -15.09
N LEU A 482 -12.41 29.05 -14.63
CA LEU A 482 -13.77 29.06 -14.10
C LEU A 482 -13.73 28.57 -12.67
N VAL A 483 -14.12 29.43 -11.74
CA VAL A 483 -14.07 29.18 -10.29
C VAL A 483 -15.50 29.04 -9.74
N ALA A 484 -15.75 27.98 -8.99
CA ALA A 484 -17.09 27.67 -8.48
C ALA A 484 -17.38 28.41 -7.16
N GLY A 485 -18.52 29.11 -7.09
CA GLY A 485 -19.06 29.66 -5.85
C GLY A 485 -20.28 28.87 -5.39
N ARG A 486 -20.94 29.31 -4.31
CA ARG A 486 -22.11 28.62 -3.75
C ARG A 486 -23.36 28.72 -4.63
N ARG A 487 -23.61 29.89 -5.26
CA ARG A 487 -24.80 30.12 -6.11
C ARG A 487 -24.48 30.66 -7.50
N ALA A 488 -23.25 31.09 -7.73
CA ALA A 488 -22.74 31.53 -9.03
C ALA A 488 -21.28 31.10 -9.19
N SER A 489 -20.87 30.82 -10.43
CA SER A 489 -19.47 30.59 -10.81
C SER A 489 -18.93 31.80 -11.55
N ILE A 490 -17.63 32.03 -11.44
CA ILE A 490 -16.96 33.17 -12.07
C ILE A 490 -15.96 32.63 -13.08
N LYS A 491 -16.10 33.02 -14.35
CA LYS A 491 -15.12 32.73 -15.39
C LYS A 491 -14.25 33.96 -15.64
N ILE A 492 -12.94 33.84 -15.52
CA ILE A 492 -11.98 34.85 -15.96
C ILE A 492 -11.44 34.38 -17.30
N GLY A 493 -11.72 35.13 -18.36
CA GLY A 493 -11.34 34.76 -19.72
C GLY A 493 -11.79 35.79 -20.75
N GLU A 494 -11.34 35.64 -21.98
CA GLU A 494 -11.65 36.57 -23.07
C GLU A 494 -13.17 36.73 -23.31
N GLY A 495 -13.58 37.91 -23.77
CA GLY A 495 -14.99 38.25 -24.03
C GLY A 495 -15.84 38.51 -22.78
N GLY A 496 -15.23 38.57 -21.58
CA GLY A 496 -15.92 38.91 -20.34
C GLY A 496 -16.19 40.40 -20.14
N LYS A 497 -16.89 40.74 -19.06
CA LYS A 497 -17.17 42.13 -18.67
C LYS A 497 -15.88 42.89 -18.35
N THR A 498 -15.82 44.15 -18.78
CA THR A 498 -14.69 45.08 -18.52
C THR A 498 -15.00 46.15 -17.47
N SER A 499 -16.28 46.41 -17.19
CA SER A 499 -16.77 47.33 -16.15
C SER A 499 -18.01 46.78 -15.43
N TRP A 500 -18.28 47.27 -14.22
CA TRP A 500 -19.44 46.90 -13.40
C TRP A 500 -20.53 47.96 -13.46
N LEU A 501 -21.79 47.56 -13.56
CA LEU A 501 -22.92 48.45 -13.28
C LEU A 501 -23.07 48.68 -11.77
N PRO A 502 -23.67 49.81 -11.33
CA PRO A 502 -23.91 50.06 -9.92
C PRO A 502 -24.63 48.89 -9.23
N GLY A 503 -24.06 48.35 -8.14
CA GLY A 503 -24.66 47.26 -7.36
C GLY A 503 -24.49 45.85 -7.95
N GLU A 504 -23.80 45.70 -9.08
CA GLU A 504 -23.62 44.41 -9.76
C GLU A 504 -22.56 43.55 -9.09
N LEU A 505 -21.40 44.12 -8.74
CA LEU A 505 -20.30 43.42 -8.08
C LEU A 505 -20.71 42.94 -6.68
N GLU A 506 -21.38 43.77 -5.90
CA GLU A 506 -21.84 43.43 -4.54
C GLU A 506 -22.83 42.26 -4.56
N ARG A 507 -23.66 42.18 -5.61
CA ARG A 507 -24.60 41.08 -5.81
C ARG A 507 -23.86 39.79 -6.17
N LEU A 508 -22.91 39.85 -7.09
CA LEU A 508 -22.10 38.69 -7.48
C LEU A 508 -21.30 38.15 -6.29
N VAL A 509 -20.70 39.03 -5.47
CA VAL A 509 -19.94 38.62 -4.27
C VAL A 509 -20.83 37.87 -3.29
N ARG A 510 -22.07 38.32 -3.07
CA ARG A 510 -23.06 37.60 -2.24
C ARG A 510 -23.42 36.24 -2.83
N GLU A 511 -23.73 36.18 -4.13
CA GLU A 511 -24.06 34.92 -4.82
C GLU A 511 -22.89 33.92 -4.79
N PHE A 512 -21.66 34.41 -4.92
CA PHE A 512 -20.46 33.58 -4.92
C PHE A 512 -20.14 33.00 -3.53
N ARG A 513 -20.26 33.81 -2.46
CA ARG A 513 -20.01 33.38 -1.08
C ARG A 513 -21.18 32.62 -0.42
N GLY A 514 -22.40 32.82 -0.94
CA GLY A 514 -23.65 32.23 -0.45
C GLY A 514 -24.42 33.14 0.49
#